data_AF-E4Q5C8-F1
#
_entry.id   AF-E4Q5C8-F1
#
_cell.length_a   1.000
_cell.length_b   1.000
_cell.length_c   1.000
_cell.angle_alpha   90.00
_cell.angle_beta   90.00
_cell.angle_gamma   90.00
#
_symmetry.space_group_name_H-M   'P 1'
#
loop_
_entity.id
_entity.type
_entity.pdbx_description
1 polymer ?
#
loop_
_entity_poly.entity_id
_entity_poly.type
_entity_poly.pdbx_seq_one_letter_code
_entity_poly.pdbx_strand_id
1 'polypeptide(L)'
;MKKYRLFSILIIVYLLSTLPAYTFAKTNLSINHDEEIYVFKRQLEAETYLNAMLMNLDKDELLKEEIASATGFEGSYIPENFKLSEEYLYFRLFQFPAESKLSDKGSKYYVFKDDIKEKIKNLKFESLDDALNTDFVQKGWARVILYKEKPIGYLLISWDSEKYNYSIFYSIIGSSGLGEAIENMKKFLSDKGLKPKVKIVDILDMGTLYVVSDDGNWWCTDAKGYEKQIWNFKDIKDALNKRPREILESLIKLSNMLKESPDKVPLGGNLCKPLYEIVAEREKKKNATIAILLAALATVFVVGVKLRAKYKKQI
;
A
#
# COMPACT_ATOMS: atom_id res chain seq x y z
N MET A 1 -25.66 -47.36 -22.35
CA MET A 1 -24.78 -46.63 -23.31
C MET A 1 -24.91 -45.10 -23.33
N LYS A 2 -26.02 -44.47 -22.89
CA LYS A 2 -26.19 -42.99 -22.92
C LYS A 2 -25.44 -42.20 -21.82
N LYS A 3 -25.31 -42.72 -20.59
CA LYS A 3 -24.68 -42.00 -19.46
C LYS A 3 -23.16 -41.83 -19.58
N TYR A 4 -22.46 -42.85 -20.07
CA TYR A 4 -21.01 -42.80 -20.28
C TYR A 4 -20.61 -41.79 -21.35
N ARG A 5 -21.41 -41.64 -22.42
CA ARG A 5 -21.16 -40.63 -23.46
C ARG A 5 -21.25 -39.21 -22.92
N LEU A 6 -22.21 -38.93 -22.02
CA LEU A 6 -22.35 -37.61 -21.42
C LEU A 6 -21.16 -37.26 -20.51
N PHE A 7 -20.70 -38.25 -19.73
CA PHE A 7 -19.53 -38.11 -18.86
C PHE A 7 -18.23 -37.91 -19.67
N SER A 8 -18.06 -38.67 -20.76
CA SER A 8 -16.94 -38.49 -21.69
C SER A 8 -16.96 -37.12 -22.36
N ILE A 9 -18.12 -36.62 -22.76
CA ILE A 9 -18.26 -35.27 -23.33
C ILE A 9 -17.90 -34.20 -22.29
N LEU A 10 -18.36 -34.33 -21.04
CA LEU A 10 -18.00 -33.43 -19.94
C LEU A 10 -16.50 -33.42 -19.65
N ILE A 11 -15.86 -34.59 -19.64
CA ILE A 11 -14.41 -34.73 -19.48
C ILE A 11 -13.68 -34.10 -20.66
N ILE A 12 -14.14 -34.32 -21.89
CA ILE A 12 -13.52 -33.75 -23.10
C ILE A 12 -13.68 -32.22 -23.11
N VAL A 13 -14.83 -31.68 -22.71
CA VAL A 13 -15.06 -30.23 -22.58
C VAL A 13 -14.18 -29.64 -21.47
N TYR A 14 -14.01 -30.32 -20.35
CA TYR A 14 -13.10 -29.92 -19.26
C TYR A 14 -11.61 -29.99 -19.67
N LEU A 15 -11.21 -31.01 -20.43
CA LEU A 15 -9.87 -31.11 -20.99
C LEU A 15 -9.63 -30.05 -22.06
N LEU A 16 -10.61 -29.77 -22.91
CA LEU A 16 -10.51 -28.72 -23.95
C LEU A 16 -10.53 -27.31 -23.36
N SER A 17 -11.15 -27.07 -22.20
CA SER A 17 -11.08 -25.78 -21.51
C SER A 17 -9.79 -25.59 -20.71
N THR A 18 -9.10 -26.68 -20.33
CA THR A 18 -7.83 -26.63 -19.59
C THR A 18 -6.59 -26.71 -20.49
N LEU A 19 -6.69 -27.26 -21.71
CA LEU A 19 -5.61 -27.35 -22.69
C LEU A 19 -5.05 -25.99 -23.16
N PRO A 20 -5.87 -24.94 -23.41
CA PRO A 20 -5.37 -23.59 -23.63
C PRO A 20 -4.67 -23.06 -22.37
N ALA A 21 -5.24 -23.29 -21.18
CA ALA A 21 -4.66 -22.80 -19.93
C ALA A 21 -3.26 -23.39 -19.63
N TYR A 22 -2.99 -24.64 -20.06
CA TYR A 22 -1.67 -25.29 -19.89
C TYR A 22 -0.67 -24.98 -21.01
N THR A 23 -1.13 -24.76 -22.25
CA THR A 23 -0.24 -24.44 -23.39
C THR A 23 0.22 -22.99 -23.38
N PHE A 24 -0.60 -22.06 -22.87
CA PHE A 24 -0.19 -20.67 -22.61
C PHE A 24 0.69 -20.51 -21.35
N ALA A 25 0.86 -21.57 -20.54
CA ALA A 25 1.66 -21.52 -19.31
C ALA A 25 3.18 -21.64 -19.51
N LYS A 26 3.63 -22.04 -20.71
CA LYS A 26 5.05 -22.31 -20.99
C LYS A 26 5.66 -21.49 -22.12
N THR A 27 4.87 -20.69 -22.83
CA THR A 27 5.39 -19.72 -23.79
C THR A 27 5.77 -18.44 -23.05
N ASN A 28 7.02 -18.01 -23.24
CA ASN A 28 7.62 -16.76 -22.77
C ASN A 28 6.96 -15.50 -23.42
N LEU A 29 5.63 -15.50 -23.51
CA LEU A 29 4.81 -14.35 -23.86
C LEU A 29 4.63 -13.56 -22.58
N SER A 30 4.99 -12.27 -22.61
CA SER A 30 4.65 -11.34 -21.54
C SER A 30 3.14 -11.41 -21.29
N ILE A 31 2.74 -11.99 -20.17
CA ILE A 31 1.33 -12.11 -19.80
C ILE A 31 0.74 -10.72 -19.71
N ASN A 32 -0.26 -10.43 -20.53
CA ASN A 32 -1.04 -9.21 -20.38
C ASN A 32 -2.06 -9.42 -19.25
N HIS A 33 -1.68 -9.03 -18.04
CA HIS A 33 -2.53 -9.19 -16.86
C HIS A 33 -3.83 -8.37 -16.93
N ASP A 34 -3.99 -7.46 -17.89
CA ASP A 34 -5.19 -6.65 -18.05
C ASP A 34 -6.24 -7.30 -18.99
N GLU A 35 -5.96 -8.48 -19.57
CA GLU A 35 -6.98 -9.23 -20.34
C GLU A 35 -8.10 -9.78 -19.43
N GLU A 36 -9.31 -9.89 -19.98
CA GLU A 36 -10.52 -10.31 -19.25
C GLU A 36 -10.35 -11.64 -18.49
N ILE A 37 -9.66 -12.62 -19.09
CA ILE A 37 -9.42 -13.93 -18.45
C ILE A 37 -8.62 -13.76 -17.16
N TYR A 38 -7.62 -12.88 -17.15
CA TYR A 38 -6.77 -12.63 -16.00
C TYR A 38 -7.45 -11.78 -14.93
N VAL A 39 -8.29 -10.82 -15.35
CA VAL A 39 -9.18 -10.07 -14.44
C VAL A 39 -10.15 -11.05 -13.75
N PHE A 40 -10.77 -11.95 -14.52
CA PHE A 40 -11.68 -12.97 -13.98
C PHE A 40 -10.98 -13.93 -13.01
N LYS A 41 -9.75 -14.36 -13.31
CA LYS A 41 -8.97 -15.19 -12.38
C LYS A 41 -8.70 -14.49 -11.05
N ARG A 42 -8.37 -13.19 -11.06
CA ARG A 42 -8.18 -12.40 -9.82
C ARG A 42 -9.47 -12.28 -9.03
N GLN A 43 -10.58 -12.00 -9.71
CA GLN A 43 -11.91 -11.95 -9.10
C GLN A 43 -12.25 -13.28 -8.41
N LEU A 44 -12.08 -14.40 -9.12
CA LEU A 44 -12.36 -15.74 -8.60
C LEU A 44 -11.49 -16.06 -7.39
N GLU A 45 -10.18 -15.75 -7.45
CA GLU A 45 -9.26 -15.99 -6.33
C GLU A 45 -9.66 -15.18 -5.10
N ALA A 46 -9.99 -13.90 -5.27
CA ALA A 46 -10.40 -13.03 -4.18
C ALA A 46 -11.73 -13.45 -3.55
N GLU A 47 -12.72 -13.84 -4.36
CA GLU A 47 -14.01 -14.35 -3.87
C GLU A 47 -13.86 -15.71 -3.17
N THR A 48 -13.03 -16.60 -3.73
CA THR A 48 -12.74 -17.90 -3.10
C THR A 48 -12.08 -17.70 -1.74
N TYR A 49 -11.12 -16.78 -1.65
CA TYR A 49 -10.45 -16.46 -0.40
C TYR A 49 -11.42 -15.85 0.64
N LEU A 50 -12.25 -14.89 0.23
CA LEU A 50 -13.26 -14.29 1.11
C LEU A 50 -14.23 -15.36 1.61
N ASN A 51 -14.76 -16.21 0.73
CA ASN A 51 -15.67 -17.28 1.12
C ASN A 51 -15.03 -18.24 2.11
N ALA A 52 -13.77 -18.66 1.87
CA ALA A 52 -13.03 -19.53 2.78
C ALA A 52 -12.83 -18.90 4.17
N MET A 53 -12.54 -17.60 4.21
CA MET A 53 -12.43 -16.84 5.46
C MET A 53 -13.76 -16.77 6.21
N LEU A 54 -14.88 -16.62 5.50
CA LEU A 54 -16.22 -16.53 6.09
C LEU A 54 -16.83 -17.89 6.49
N MET A 55 -16.30 -19.03 6.02
CA MET A 55 -16.84 -20.37 6.32
C MET A 55 -16.95 -20.67 7.82
N ASN A 56 -16.13 -20.05 8.66
CA ASN A 56 -16.14 -20.24 10.12
C ASN A 56 -16.61 -19.01 10.89
N LEU A 57 -17.19 -18.00 10.21
CA LEU A 57 -17.57 -16.73 10.83
C LEU A 57 -18.44 -16.91 12.08
N ASP A 58 -19.39 -17.85 12.07
CA ASP A 58 -20.26 -18.12 13.22
C ASP A 58 -19.54 -18.68 14.45
N LYS A 59 -18.36 -19.27 14.27
CA LYS A 59 -17.57 -19.92 15.32
C LYS A 59 -16.33 -19.11 15.74
N ASP A 60 -15.98 -18.10 14.96
CA ASP A 60 -14.77 -17.29 15.15
C ASP A 60 -15.14 -15.96 15.81
N GLU A 61 -15.13 -15.95 17.14
CA GLU A 61 -15.45 -14.74 17.92
C GLU A 61 -14.43 -13.61 17.68
N LEU A 62 -13.15 -13.93 17.44
CA LEU A 62 -12.14 -12.91 17.15
C LEU A 62 -12.44 -12.21 15.83
N LEU A 63 -12.78 -12.98 14.79
CA LEU A 63 -13.17 -12.41 13.51
C LEU A 63 -14.42 -11.52 13.63
N LYS A 64 -15.40 -11.93 14.45
CA LYS A 64 -16.60 -11.11 14.72
C LYS A 64 -16.25 -9.80 15.44
N GLU A 65 -15.36 -9.85 16.42
CA GLU A 65 -14.88 -8.67 17.15
C GLU A 65 -14.13 -7.70 16.22
N GLU A 66 -13.27 -8.21 15.34
CA GLU A 66 -12.58 -7.40 14.33
C GLU A 66 -13.57 -6.70 13.40
N ILE A 67 -14.56 -7.42 12.87
CA ILE A 67 -15.59 -6.82 12.00
C ILE A 67 -16.44 -5.81 12.78
N ALA A 68 -16.77 -6.10 14.04
CA ALA A 68 -17.56 -5.20 14.88
C ALA A 68 -16.80 -3.89 15.13
N SER A 69 -15.50 -3.98 15.42
CA SER A 69 -14.60 -2.83 15.57
C SER A 69 -14.59 -1.94 14.33
N ALA A 70 -14.56 -2.52 13.12
CA ALA A 70 -14.56 -1.77 11.88
C ALA A 70 -15.94 -1.20 11.49
N THR A 71 -17.05 -1.88 11.81
CA THR A 71 -18.40 -1.52 11.31
C THR A 71 -19.29 -0.81 12.33
N GLY A 72 -19.00 -0.98 13.62
CA GLY A 72 -19.89 -0.67 14.74
C GLY A 72 -21.12 -1.58 14.85
N PHE A 73 -21.14 -2.72 14.15
CA PHE A 73 -22.27 -3.66 14.15
C PHE A 73 -21.97 -4.86 15.06
N GLU A 74 -22.75 -5.02 16.13
CA GLU A 74 -22.59 -6.08 17.14
C GLU A 74 -23.71 -7.14 17.04
N GLY A 75 -23.90 -7.71 15.86
CA GLY A 75 -24.96 -8.68 15.61
C GLY A 75 -24.52 -9.88 14.80
N SER A 76 -25.45 -10.79 14.52
CA SER A 76 -25.20 -11.91 13.62
C SER A 76 -24.86 -11.39 12.23
N TYR A 77 -23.73 -11.87 11.70
CA TYR A 77 -23.27 -11.52 10.37
C TYR A 77 -23.92 -12.43 9.33
N ILE A 78 -24.37 -11.83 8.23
CA ILE A 78 -24.99 -12.54 7.11
C ILE A 78 -23.95 -12.61 5.98
N PRO A 79 -23.48 -13.80 5.56
CA PRO A 79 -22.44 -13.96 4.55
C PRO A 79 -22.73 -13.23 3.23
N GLU A 80 -23.98 -13.15 2.80
CA GLU A 80 -24.39 -12.48 1.55
C GLU A 80 -24.20 -10.95 1.57
N ASN A 81 -24.04 -10.37 2.76
CA ASN A 81 -23.76 -8.94 2.92
C ASN A 81 -22.27 -8.62 2.76
N PHE A 82 -21.40 -9.63 2.68
CA PHE A 82 -19.99 -9.44 2.38
C PHE A 82 -19.80 -9.30 0.87
N LYS A 83 -19.04 -8.28 0.48
CA LYS A 83 -18.73 -8.00 -0.92
C LYS A 83 -17.27 -7.58 -1.06
N LEU A 84 -16.75 -7.72 -2.27
CA LEU A 84 -15.50 -7.09 -2.65
C LEU A 84 -15.81 -5.83 -3.45
N SER A 85 -15.05 -4.78 -3.20
CA SER A 85 -15.08 -3.58 -4.03
C SER A 85 -14.49 -3.85 -5.42
N GLU A 86 -14.52 -2.82 -6.27
CA GLU A 86 -13.77 -2.85 -7.52
C GLU A 86 -12.27 -3.08 -7.29
N GLU A 87 -11.57 -3.47 -8.36
CA GLU A 87 -10.14 -3.70 -8.30
C GLU A 87 -9.35 -2.40 -8.38
N TYR A 88 -8.36 -2.25 -7.50
CA TYR A 88 -7.40 -1.16 -7.53
C TYR A 88 -6.02 -1.66 -7.94
N LEU A 89 -5.29 -0.87 -8.73
CA LEU A 89 -3.88 -1.15 -8.97
C LEU A 89 -3.09 -0.96 -7.67
N TYR A 90 -2.27 -1.94 -7.35
CA TYR A 90 -1.38 -1.90 -6.19
C TYR A 90 0.07 -1.89 -6.66
N PHE A 91 0.89 -1.02 -6.09
CA PHE A 91 2.30 -0.91 -6.37
C PHE A 91 3.08 -1.03 -5.08
N ARG A 92 3.98 -2.00 -5.03
CA ARG A 92 4.95 -2.13 -3.95
C ARG A 92 6.28 -1.58 -4.42
N LEU A 93 6.67 -0.44 -3.86
CA LEU A 93 7.93 0.23 -4.20
C LEU A 93 9.10 -0.41 -3.44
N PHE A 94 10.31 -0.14 -3.93
CA PHE A 94 11.57 -0.50 -3.30
C PHE A 94 11.74 -2.00 -3.06
N GLN A 95 11.21 -2.82 -3.97
CA GLN A 95 11.45 -4.26 -4.03
C GLN A 95 12.82 -4.54 -4.63
N PHE A 96 13.82 -4.65 -3.77
CA PHE A 96 15.18 -4.94 -4.18
C PHE A 96 15.39 -6.45 -4.43
N PRO A 97 15.96 -6.84 -5.58
CA PRO A 97 16.25 -8.25 -5.83
C PRO A 97 17.32 -8.76 -4.86
N ALA A 98 17.04 -9.87 -4.19
CA ALA A 98 17.94 -10.48 -3.23
C ALA A 98 17.89 -12.01 -3.31
N GLU A 99 19.02 -12.64 -3.02
CA GLU A 99 19.13 -14.09 -2.89
C GLU A 99 19.05 -14.49 -1.42
N SER A 100 18.20 -15.47 -1.13
CA SER A 100 18.14 -16.08 0.20
C SER A 100 19.28 -17.08 0.39
N LYS A 101 19.94 -17.03 1.55
CA LYS A 101 20.94 -18.01 2.00
C LYS A 101 20.65 -18.46 3.43
N LEU A 102 21.19 -19.61 3.82
CA LEU A 102 21.16 -20.10 5.20
C LEU A 102 22.51 -19.79 5.87
N SER A 103 22.47 -19.26 7.08
CA SER A 103 23.64 -19.10 7.93
C SER A 103 24.01 -20.43 8.60
N ASP A 104 25.23 -20.51 9.14
CA ASP A 104 25.68 -21.68 9.91
C ASP A 104 24.82 -21.94 11.16
N LYS A 105 24.10 -20.91 11.63
CA LYS A 105 23.14 -20.97 12.74
C LYS A 105 21.72 -21.37 12.30
N GLY A 106 21.52 -21.72 11.03
CA GLY A 106 20.23 -22.13 10.46
C GLY A 106 19.27 -21.00 10.13
N SER A 107 19.62 -19.73 10.41
CA SER A 107 18.80 -18.58 10.08
C SER A 107 18.92 -18.18 8.61
N LYS A 108 17.79 -17.90 7.96
CA LYS A 108 17.71 -17.39 6.60
C LYS A 108 18.13 -15.92 6.56
N TYR A 109 19.04 -15.55 5.66
CA TYR A 109 19.47 -14.17 5.42
C TYR A 109 19.49 -13.84 3.93
N TYR A 110 19.59 -12.55 3.57
CA TYR A 110 19.43 -12.07 2.20
C TYR A 110 20.70 -11.37 1.68
N VAL A 111 21.17 -11.79 0.51
CA VAL A 111 22.29 -11.15 -0.19
C VAL A 111 21.75 -10.33 -1.36
N PHE A 112 21.99 -9.02 -1.30
CA PHE A 112 21.60 -8.07 -2.34
C PHE A 112 22.69 -8.01 -3.42
N LYS A 113 22.30 -7.84 -4.68
CA LYS A 113 23.26 -7.69 -5.79
C LYS A 113 24.03 -6.37 -5.67
N ASP A 114 25.30 -6.38 -6.05
CA ASP A 114 26.19 -5.23 -5.89
C ASP A 114 25.79 -4.01 -6.75
N ASP A 115 25.19 -4.25 -7.92
CA ASP A 115 24.76 -3.21 -8.87
C ASP A 115 23.56 -2.38 -8.37
N ILE A 116 22.80 -2.89 -7.39
CA ILE A 116 21.62 -2.21 -6.82
C ILE A 116 22.02 -0.86 -6.23
N LYS A 117 23.19 -0.77 -5.58
CA LYS A 117 23.67 0.49 -4.97
C LYS A 117 23.86 1.59 -6.02
N GLU A 118 24.42 1.26 -7.18
CA GLU A 118 24.60 2.22 -8.28
C GLU A 118 23.26 2.59 -8.92
N LYS A 119 22.37 1.61 -9.13
CA LYS A 119 21.01 1.88 -9.62
C LYS A 119 20.26 2.86 -8.70
N ILE A 120 20.30 2.64 -7.38
CA ILE A 120 19.65 3.52 -6.40
C ILE A 120 20.23 4.93 -6.41
N LYS A 121 21.55 5.10 -6.51
CA LYS A 121 22.19 6.43 -6.57
C LYS A 121 21.67 7.29 -7.72
N ASN A 122 21.28 6.64 -8.83
CA ASN A 122 20.80 7.31 -10.03
C ASN A 122 19.28 7.55 -10.03
N LEU A 123 18.54 7.01 -9.07
CA LEU A 123 17.10 7.25 -8.95
C LEU A 123 16.84 8.72 -8.61
N LYS A 124 15.95 9.34 -9.38
CA LYS A 124 15.41 10.67 -9.12
C LYS A 124 13.93 10.67 -9.44
N PHE A 125 13.11 11.02 -8.46
CA PHE A 125 11.67 11.09 -8.59
C PHE A 125 11.24 12.55 -8.63
N GLU A 126 10.74 12.99 -9.78
CA GLU A 126 10.13 14.31 -10.00
C GLU A 126 8.59 14.22 -9.99
N SER A 127 8.06 13.01 -10.18
CA SER A 127 6.64 12.69 -10.18
C SER A 127 6.36 11.30 -9.57
N LEU A 128 5.08 11.00 -9.34
CA LEU A 128 4.63 9.66 -8.97
C LEU A 128 5.04 8.63 -10.04
N ASP A 129 4.89 8.99 -11.32
CA ASP A 129 5.14 8.08 -12.43
C ASP A 129 6.60 7.61 -12.46
N ASP A 130 7.55 8.52 -12.17
CA ASP A 130 8.97 8.17 -12.03
C ASP A 130 9.20 7.12 -10.95
N ALA A 131 8.45 7.19 -9.84
CA ALA A 131 8.55 6.24 -8.74
C ALA A 131 7.92 4.88 -9.08
N LEU A 132 6.84 4.87 -9.87
CA LEU A 132 6.13 3.65 -10.27
C LEU A 132 6.84 2.88 -11.39
N ASN A 133 7.67 3.55 -12.19
CA ASN A 133 8.32 2.97 -13.38
C ASN A 133 9.80 2.58 -13.16
N THR A 134 10.21 2.31 -11.92
CA THR A 134 11.58 1.84 -11.63
C THR A 134 11.70 0.32 -11.70
N ASP A 135 12.93 -0.17 -11.84
CA ASP A 135 13.28 -1.61 -11.74
C ASP A 135 12.92 -2.24 -10.38
N PHE A 136 12.61 -1.43 -9.36
CA PHE A 136 12.36 -1.88 -7.99
C PHE A 136 10.88 -1.80 -7.61
N VAL A 137 9.99 -1.94 -8.58
CA VAL A 137 8.53 -1.91 -8.36
C VAL A 137 7.93 -3.26 -8.67
N GLN A 138 7.11 -3.75 -7.75
CA GLN A 138 6.23 -4.89 -7.98
C GLN A 138 4.79 -4.38 -8.16
N LYS A 139 4.17 -4.72 -9.29
CA LYS A 139 2.75 -4.47 -9.55
C LYS A 139 1.91 -5.62 -9.00
N GLY A 140 0.77 -5.29 -8.45
CA GLY A 140 -0.28 -6.21 -8.03
C GLY A 140 -1.64 -5.53 -8.06
N TRP A 141 -2.58 -6.09 -7.32
CA TRP A 141 -3.96 -5.58 -7.23
C TRP A 141 -4.44 -5.59 -5.79
N ALA A 142 -5.35 -4.69 -5.47
CA ALA A 142 -5.97 -4.60 -4.16
C ALA A 142 -7.50 -4.62 -4.29
N ARG A 143 -8.17 -5.20 -3.30
CA ARG A 143 -9.63 -5.15 -3.16
C ARG A 143 -10.00 -4.87 -1.73
N VAL A 144 -11.00 -4.03 -1.53
CA VAL A 144 -11.55 -3.74 -0.19
C VAL A 144 -12.65 -4.76 0.10
N ILE A 145 -12.63 -5.33 1.30
CA ILE A 145 -13.69 -6.17 1.81
C ILE A 145 -14.74 -5.26 2.43
N LEU A 146 -15.99 -5.43 2.01
CA LEU A 146 -17.13 -4.64 2.45
C LEU A 146 -18.10 -5.52 3.23
N TYR A 147 -18.70 -4.99 4.28
CA TYR A 147 -19.89 -5.55 4.92
C TYR A 147 -20.99 -4.50 4.96
N LYS A 148 -22.14 -4.78 4.34
CA LYS A 148 -23.24 -3.81 4.16
C LYS A 148 -22.73 -2.47 3.59
N GLU A 149 -21.91 -2.56 2.54
CA GLU A 149 -21.26 -1.43 1.85
C GLU A 149 -20.26 -0.62 2.70
N LYS A 150 -19.95 -1.03 3.94
CA LYS A 150 -18.89 -0.40 4.75
C LYS A 150 -17.57 -1.14 4.61
N PRO A 151 -16.42 -0.45 4.50
CA PRO A 151 -15.11 -1.10 4.46
C PRO A 151 -14.75 -1.74 5.80
N ILE A 152 -14.27 -2.98 5.74
CA ILE A 152 -13.90 -3.77 6.94
C ILE A 152 -12.54 -4.44 6.84
N GLY A 153 -11.86 -4.30 5.71
CA GLY A 153 -10.60 -4.99 5.45
C GLY A 153 -10.21 -4.89 4.00
N TYR A 154 -9.15 -5.61 3.62
CA TYR A 154 -8.70 -5.67 2.24
C TYR A 154 -7.88 -6.91 1.94
N LEU A 155 -7.76 -7.19 0.64
CA LEU A 155 -6.96 -8.25 0.05
C LEU A 155 -5.92 -7.62 -0.88
N LEU A 156 -4.66 -8.07 -0.78
CA LEU A 156 -3.61 -7.74 -1.74
C LEU A 156 -3.26 -8.99 -2.55
N ILE A 157 -3.30 -8.84 -3.87
CA ILE A 157 -3.24 -9.90 -4.87
C ILE A 157 -1.99 -9.69 -5.71
N SER A 158 -1.24 -10.75 -5.94
CA SER A 158 -0.07 -10.72 -6.82
C SER A 158 -0.05 -11.93 -7.75
N TRP A 159 0.71 -11.81 -8.84
CA TRP A 159 1.00 -12.93 -9.71
C TRP A 159 2.12 -13.80 -9.10
N ASP A 160 1.82 -15.06 -8.87
CA ASP A 160 2.79 -16.09 -8.48
C ASP A 160 3.29 -16.78 -9.76
N SER A 161 4.51 -16.44 -10.16
CA SER A 161 5.12 -16.99 -11.37
C SER A 161 5.44 -18.48 -11.26
N GLU A 162 5.65 -19.00 -10.04
CA GLU A 162 5.94 -20.42 -9.84
C GLU A 162 4.68 -21.27 -10.03
N LYS A 163 3.54 -20.77 -9.55
CA LYS A 163 2.23 -21.43 -9.69
C LYS A 163 1.50 -21.06 -10.97
N TYR A 164 2.02 -20.08 -11.72
CA TYR A 164 1.37 -19.50 -12.89
C TYR A 164 -0.08 -19.09 -12.62
N ASN A 165 -0.31 -18.50 -11.43
CA ASN A 165 -1.64 -18.10 -10.98
C ASN A 165 -1.57 -16.88 -10.05
N TYR A 166 -2.71 -16.29 -9.75
CA TYR A 166 -2.81 -15.25 -8.73
C TYR A 166 -2.87 -15.85 -7.34
N SER A 167 -2.35 -15.12 -6.36
CA SER A 167 -2.47 -15.47 -4.95
C SER A 167 -2.71 -14.23 -4.10
N ILE A 168 -3.49 -14.41 -3.04
CA ILE A 168 -3.60 -13.44 -1.96
C ILE A 168 -2.35 -13.58 -1.10
N PHE A 169 -1.44 -12.60 -1.19
CA PHE A 169 -0.19 -12.64 -0.41
C PHE A 169 -0.32 -11.91 0.93
N TYR A 170 -1.35 -11.07 1.06
CA TYR A 170 -1.68 -10.37 2.30
C TYR A 170 -3.18 -10.08 2.36
N SER A 171 -3.76 -10.22 3.55
CA SER A 171 -5.14 -9.85 3.84
C SER A 171 -5.27 -9.37 5.27
N ILE A 172 -6.19 -8.44 5.50
CA ILE A 172 -6.55 -8.00 6.84
C ILE A 172 -8.06 -7.80 6.94
N ILE A 173 -8.64 -8.15 8.08
CA ILE A 173 -10.00 -7.80 8.50
C ILE A 173 -9.89 -6.98 9.80
N GLY A 174 -10.91 -6.16 10.07
CA GLY A 174 -10.96 -5.27 11.22
C GLY A 174 -10.26 -3.94 11.03
N SER A 175 -9.76 -3.65 9.82
CA SER A 175 -9.21 -2.34 9.43
C SER A 175 -10.05 -1.76 8.29
N SER A 176 -10.79 -0.69 8.59
CA SER A 176 -11.53 0.09 7.60
C SER A 176 -10.65 1.11 6.85
N GLY A 177 -9.42 1.35 7.33
CA GLY A 177 -8.58 2.49 6.95
C GLY A 177 -8.30 2.60 5.45
N LEU A 178 -8.01 1.48 4.77
CA LEU A 178 -7.81 1.51 3.31
C LEU A 178 -9.07 1.92 2.56
N GLY A 179 -10.22 1.35 2.92
CA GLY A 179 -11.48 1.67 2.26
C GLY A 179 -11.91 3.11 2.52
N GLU A 180 -11.78 3.60 3.76
CA GLU A 180 -12.08 4.99 4.11
C GLU A 180 -11.17 5.97 3.35
N ALA A 181 -9.87 5.69 3.27
CA ALA A 181 -8.93 6.52 2.50
C ALA A 181 -9.27 6.56 1.00
N ILE A 182 -9.72 5.43 0.43
CA ILE A 182 -10.17 5.37 -0.97
C ILE A 182 -11.41 6.25 -1.17
N GLU A 183 -12.43 6.09 -0.32
CA GLU A 183 -13.66 6.88 -0.40
C GLU A 183 -13.37 8.38 -0.27
N ASN A 184 -12.53 8.75 0.71
CA ASN A 184 -12.13 10.14 0.94
C ASN A 184 -11.35 10.73 -0.24
N MET A 185 -10.38 10.00 -0.80
CA MET A 185 -9.63 10.45 -1.98
C MET A 185 -10.55 10.61 -3.20
N LYS A 186 -11.44 9.64 -3.45
CA LYS A 186 -12.41 9.72 -4.56
C LYS A 186 -13.34 10.92 -4.43
N LYS A 187 -13.81 11.20 -3.22
CA LYS A 187 -14.62 12.40 -2.92
C LYS A 187 -13.82 13.67 -3.18
N PHE A 188 -12.60 13.77 -2.66
CA PHE A 188 -11.71 14.92 -2.88
C PHE A 188 -11.46 15.21 -4.36
N LEU A 189 -11.24 14.16 -5.17
CA LEU A 189 -11.07 14.29 -6.63
C LEU A 189 -12.38 14.76 -7.30
N SER A 190 -13.52 14.16 -6.91
CA SER A 190 -14.82 14.50 -7.48
C SER A 190 -15.24 15.94 -7.17
N ASP A 191 -15.00 16.42 -5.94
CA ASP A 191 -15.27 17.80 -5.51
C ASP A 191 -14.45 18.82 -6.32
N LYS A 192 -13.33 18.40 -6.92
CA LYS A 192 -12.49 19.20 -7.84
C LYS A 192 -12.85 19.00 -9.32
N GLY A 193 -13.86 18.20 -9.65
CA GLY A 193 -14.21 17.85 -11.02
C GLY A 193 -13.19 16.93 -11.72
N LEU A 194 -12.36 16.22 -10.95
CA LEU A 194 -11.38 15.26 -11.47
C LEU A 194 -11.96 13.84 -11.49
N LYS A 195 -11.39 12.96 -12.33
CA LYS A 195 -11.78 11.55 -12.36
C LYS A 195 -11.37 10.88 -11.05
N PRO A 196 -12.27 10.13 -10.37
CA PRO A 196 -12.00 9.52 -9.06
C PRO A 196 -11.22 8.19 -9.21
N LYS A 197 -10.11 8.22 -9.97
CA LYS A 197 -9.23 7.05 -10.15
C LYS A 197 -8.08 7.14 -9.16
N VAL A 198 -7.85 6.04 -8.44
CA VAL A 198 -6.80 5.94 -7.42
C VAL A 198 -5.98 4.67 -7.61
N LYS A 199 -4.77 4.70 -7.07
CA LYS A 199 -3.83 3.57 -6.97
C LYS A 199 -3.47 3.38 -5.50
N ILE A 200 -3.12 2.15 -5.13
CA ILE A 200 -2.62 1.84 -3.80
C ILE A 200 -1.11 1.67 -3.88
N VAL A 201 -0.38 2.31 -2.97
CA VAL A 201 1.07 2.27 -2.91
C VAL A 201 1.52 1.79 -1.55
N ASP A 202 2.35 0.75 -1.54
CA ASP A 202 3.12 0.29 -0.39
C ASP A 202 4.59 0.68 -0.59
N ILE A 203 5.15 1.40 0.36
CA ILE A 203 6.54 1.86 0.35
C ILE A 203 7.39 1.18 1.43
N LEU A 204 6.91 0.05 1.96
CA LEU A 204 7.51 -0.72 3.06
C LEU A 204 7.56 0.04 4.40
N ASP A 205 6.65 0.99 4.58
CA ASP A 205 6.46 1.73 5.83
C ASP A 205 5.52 0.96 6.78
N MET A 206 6.02 -0.11 7.42
CA MET A 206 5.33 -0.72 8.57
C MET A 206 3.91 -1.25 8.28
N GLY A 207 3.61 -1.61 7.03
CA GLY A 207 2.26 -2.04 6.64
C GLY A 207 1.27 -0.90 6.44
N THR A 208 1.72 0.37 6.49
CA THR A 208 0.90 1.52 6.07
C THR A 208 0.80 1.53 4.56
N LEU A 209 -0.43 1.55 4.05
CA LEU A 209 -0.71 1.77 2.64
C LEU A 209 -1.01 3.25 2.39
N TYR A 210 -0.80 3.66 1.15
CA TYR A 210 -1.14 4.99 0.68
C TYR A 210 -2.09 4.89 -0.50
N VAL A 211 -3.20 5.64 -0.44
CA VAL A 211 -4.08 5.87 -1.59
C VAL A 211 -3.54 7.07 -2.33
N VAL A 212 -3.24 6.88 -3.62
CA VAL A 212 -2.58 7.88 -4.44
C VAL A 212 -3.42 8.18 -5.69
N SER A 213 -3.60 9.45 -5.99
CA SER A 213 -4.28 9.91 -7.20
C SER A 213 -3.32 10.14 -8.37
N ASP A 214 -3.85 10.19 -9.59
CA ASP A 214 -3.05 10.41 -10.80
C ASP A 214 -2.34 11.78 -10.82
N ASP A 215 -2.89 12.80 -10.16
CA ASP A 215 -2.27 14.13 -10.00
C ASP A 215 -1.26 14.20 -8.83
N GLY A 216 -0.93 13.05 -8.24
CA GLY A 216 0.14 12.91 -7.26
C GLY A 216 -0.23 13.33 -5.84
N ASN A 217 -1.51 13.27 -5.46
CA ASN A 217 -1.92 13.42 -4.07
C ASN A 217 -1.90 12.07 -3.34
N TRP A 218 -1.45 12.07 -2.09
CA TRP A 218 -1.25 10.88 -1.27
C TRP A 218 -2.07 10.98 0.01
N TRP A 219 -2.73 9.89 0.39
CA TRP A 219 -3.54 9.76 1.60
C TRP A 219 -3.15 8.46 2.32
N CYS A 220 -2.79 8.53 3.60
CA CYS A 220 -2.42 7.35 4.40
C CYS A 220 -3.65 6.61 4.97
N THR A 221 -3.64 5.29 5.00
CA THR A 221 -4.83 4.49 5.35
C THR A 221 -5.06 4.34 6.86
N ASP A 222 -4.00 4.20 7.67
CA ASP A 222 -4.12 3.79 9.09
C ASP A 222 -3.21 4.60 10.04
N ALA A 223 -2.77 5.79 9.63
CA ALA A 223 -1.87 6.60 10.45
C ALA A 223 -2.66 7.47 11.44
N LYS A 224 -2.69 7.04 12.71
CA LYS A 224 -3.43 7.73 13.77
C LYS A 224 -3.04 9.21 13.91
N GLY A 225 -4.02 10.12 13.85
CA GLY A 225 -3.82 11.57 13.86
C GLY A 225 -3.49 12.20 12.51
N TYR A 226 -3.35 11.39 11.45
CA TYR A 226 -3.05 11.81 10.08
C TYR A 226 -4.11 11.33 9.07
N GLU A 227 -5.17 10.69 9.53
CA GLU A 227 -6.19 10.00 8.73
C GLU A 227 -6.96 10.93 7.77
N LYS A 228 -6.84 12.25 7.96
CA LYS A 228 -7.52 13.29 7.17
C LYS A 228 -6.57 14.16 6.35
N GLN A 229 -5.30 13.78 6.28
CA GLN A 229 -4.30 14.59 5.58
C GLN A 229 -4.07 14.07 4.16
N ILE A 230 -4.06 15.01 3.22
CA ILE A 230 -3.66 14.79 1.84
C ILE A 230 -2.34 15.54 1.61
N TRP A 231 -1.34 14.84 1.11
CA TRP A 231 -0.07 15.46 0.76
C TRP A 231 0.14 15.47 -0.74
N ASN A 232 0.68 16.56 -1.26
CA ASN A 232 1.09 16.60 -2.65
C ASN A 232 2.44 15.89 -2.82
N PHE A 233 2.69 15.34 -3.99
CA PHE A 233 3.98 14.73 -4.33
C PHE A 233 5.17 15.64 -4.00
N LYS A 234 5.05 16.96 -4.24
CA LYS A 234 6.11 17.93 -3.91
C LYS A 234 6.49 17.94 -2.42
N ASP A 235 5.53 17.68 -1.53
CA ASP A 235 5.75 17.70 -0.09
C ASP A 235 6.53 16.46 0.38
N ILE A 236 6.33 15.32 -0.29
CA ILE A 236 6.98 14.03 0.02
C ILE A 236 8.19 13.73 -0.86
N LYS A 237 8.41 14.48 -1.95
CA LYS A 237 9.44 14.23 -2.96
C LYS A 237 10.82 13.94 -2.36
N ASP A 238 11.31 14.81 -1.47
CA ASP A 238 12.65 14.67 -0.89
C ASP A 238 12.77 13.40 -0.04
N ALA A 239 11.68 13.02 0.64
CA ALA A 239 11.62 11.83 1.46
C ALA A 239 11.56 10.56 0.59
N LEU A 240 10.77 10.59 -0.49
CA LEU A 240 10.71 9.50 -1.48
C LEU A 240 12.05 9.29 -2.18
N ASN A 241 12.78 10.34 -2.53
CA ASN A 241 14.10 10.23 -3.16
C ASN A 241 15.17 9.62 -2.23
N LYS A 242 15.06 9.80 -0.91
CA LYS A 242 15.98 9.20 0.06
C LYS A 242 15.62 7.75 0.42
N ARG A 243 14.34 7.41 0.31
CA ARG A 243 13.75 6.15 0.77
C ARG A 243 14.45 4.89 0.24
N PRO A 244 14.79 4.75 -1.06
CA PRO A 244 15.41 3.51 -1.55
C PRO A 244 16.73 3.21 -0.84
N ARG A 245 17.54 4.23 -0.59
CA ARG A 245 18.82 4.09 0.10
C ARG A 245 18.64 3.69 1.56
N GLU A 246 17.74 4.36 2.28
CA GLU A 246 17.44 4.07 3.69
C GLU A 246 16.95 2.63 3.87
N ILE A 247 16.02 2.19 3.00
CA ILE A 247 15.50 0.82 3.04
C ILE A 247 16.60 -0.20 2.73
N LEU A 248 17.41 0.02 1.69
CA LEU A 248 18.49 -0.91 1.35
C LEU A 248 19.51 -1.03 2.49
N GLU A 249 19.93 0.09 3.09
CA GLU A 249 20.87 0.09 4.22
C GLU A 249 20.30 -0.67 5.43
N SER A 250 19.02 -0.46 5.75
CA SER A 250 18.31 -1.17 6.82
C SER A 250 18.18 -2.67 6.54
N LEU A 251 17.87 -3.07 5.31
CA LEU A 251 17.77 -4.48 4.92
C LEU A 251 19.12 -5.19 4.95
N ILE A 252 20.21 -4.54 4.51
CA ILE A 252 21.57 -5.08 4.61
C ILE A 252 21.95 -5.29 6.07
N LYS A 253 21.67 -4.29 6.93
CA LYS A 253 21.94 -4.39 8.36
C LYS A 253 21.16 -5.55 9.00
N LEU A 254 19.87 -5.67 8.70
CA LEU A 254 19.04 -6.78 9.19
C LEU A 254 19.58 -8.13 8.72
N SER A 255 19.96 -8.24 7.45
CA SER A 255 20.53 -9.46 6.89
C SER A 255 21.84 -9.88 7.58
N ASN A 256 22.74 -8.92 7.85
CA ASN A 256 23.97 -9.20 8.60
C ASN A 256 23.67 -9.65 10.03
N MET A 257 22.68 -9.06 10.70
CA MET A 257 22.24 -9.51 12.02
C MET A 257 21.69 -10.94 11.98
N LEU A 258 20.85 -11.27 10.99
CA LEU A 258 20.34 -12.63 10.80
C LEU A 258 21.47 -13.64 10.53
N LYS A 259 22.53 -13.23 9.83
CA LYS A 259 23.69 -14.07 9.54
C LYS A 259 24.57 -14.30 10.78
N GLU A 260 24.87 -13.25 11.54
CA GLU A 260 25.91 -13.28 12.58
C GLU A 260 25.34 -13.48 13.99
N SER A 261 24.20 -12.87 14.28
CA SER A 261 23.60 -12.79 15.62
C SER A 261 22.06 -12.78 15.54
N PRO A 262 21.43 -13.85 15.04
CA PRO A 262 19.97 -13.89 14.84
C PRO A 262 19.18 -13.62 16.13
N ASP A 263 19.69 -14.07 17.28
CA ASP A 263 19.06 -13.85 18.60
C ASP A 263 19.04 -12.37 19.04
N LYS A 264 19.79 -11.49 18.35
CA LYS A 264 19.85 -10.06 18.63
C LYS A 264 18.99 -9.24 17.67
N VAL A 265 18.26 -9.87 16.75
CA VAL A 265 17.35 -9.16 15.85
C VAL A 265 16.20 -8.59 16.68
N PRO A 266 15.97 -7.26 16.64
CA PRO A 266 14.88 -6.67 17.40
C PRO A 266 13.54 -7.21 16.89
N LEU A 267 12.67 -7.57 17.83
CA LEU A 267 11.28 -7.92 17.54
C LEU A 267 10.51 -6.62 17.28
N GLY A 268 10.38 -6.26 16.01
CA GLY A 268 9.72 -5.04 15.56
C GLY A 268 10.64 -3.82 15.49
N GLY A 269 10.06 -2.68 15.10
CA GLY A 269 10.78 -1.41 14.89
C GLY A 269 10.92 -1.02 13.42
N ASN A 270 10.84 0.29 13.15
CA ASN A 270 10.68 0.82 11.80
C ASN A 270 12.00 0.74 11.03
N LEU A 271 11.96 0.21 9.80
CA LEU A 271 13.11 0.23 8.88
C LEU A 271 13.54 1.65 8.55
N CYS A 272 12.56 2.54 8.42
CA CYS A 272 12.68 3.96 8.13
C CYS A 272 11.50 4.71 8.73
N LYS A 273 11.67 6.01 8.98
CA LYS A 273 10.61 6.85 9.51
C LYS A 273 9.46 6.98 8.49
N PRO A 274 8.19 6.74 8.84
CA PRO A 274 7.10 6.79 7.88
C PRO A 274 6.98 8.15 7.17
N LEU A 275 6.56 8.17 5.90
CA LEU A 275 6.43 9.44 5.15
C LEU A 275 5.52 10.45 5.85
N TYR A 276 4.39 10.01 6.42
CA TYR A 276 3.44 10.89 7.09
C TYR A 276 4.08 11.67 8.25
N GLU A 277 4.98 11.04 9.03
CA GLU A 277 5.69 11.71 10.12
C GLU A 277 6.68 12.75 9.60
N ILE A 278 7.35 12.47 8.48
CA ILE A 278 8.31 13.38 7.86
C ILE A 278 7.59 14.65 7.38
N VAL A 279 6.42 14.49 6.74
CA VAL A 279 5.61 15.64 6.29
C VAL A 279 5.11 16.43 7.49
N ALA A 280 4.56 15.76 8.50
CA ALA A 280 4.07 16.41 9.72
C ALA A 280 5.13 17.24 10.43
N GLU A 281 6.37 16.75 10.52
CA GLU A 281 7.47 17.52 11.11
C GLU A 281 7.89 18.72 10.26
N ARG A 282 7.87 18.58 8.94
CA ARG A 282 8.15 19.68 8.01
C ARG A 282 7.10 20.78 8.17
N GLU A 283 5.83 20.42 8.25
CA GLU A 283 4.73 21.38 8.50
C GLU A 283 4.89 22.08 9.85
N LYS A 284 5.17 21.33 10.92
CA LYS A 284 5.43 21.91 12.25
C LYS A 284 6.56 22.94 12.21
N LYS A 285 7.68 22.63 11.54
CA LYS A 285 8.82 23.55 11.38
C LYS A 285 8.44 24.79 10.55
N LYS A 286 7.69 24.62 9.47
CA LYS A 286 7.20 25.73 8.63
C LYS A 286 6.29 26.66 9.44
N ASN A 287 5.34 26.10 10.18
CA ASN A 287 4.40 26.85 11.01
C ASN A 287 5.11 27.62 12.13
N ALA A 288 6.09 26.99 12.79
CA ALA A 288 6.92 27.66 13.79
C ALA A 288 7.70 28.84 13.18
N THR A 289 8.27 28.66 11.99
CA THR A 289 9.02 29.71 11.28
C THR A 289 8.12 30.89 10.92
N ILE A 290 6.91 30.62 10.41
CA ILE A 290 5.91 31.66 10.10
C ILE A 290 5.51 32.41 11.38
N ALA A 291 5.26 31.68 12.47
CA ALA A 291 4.90 32.30 13.75
C ALA A 291 6.00 33.23 14.28
N ILE A 292 7.27 32.81 14.19
CA ILE A 292 8.43 33.64 14.56
C ILE A 292 8.49 34.91 13.69
N LEU A 293 8.26 34.76 12.38
CA LEU A 293 8.32 35.88 11.43
C LEU A 293 7.19 36.88 11.66
N LEU A 294 5.96 36.39 11.92
CA LEU A 294 4.82 37.22 12.31
C LEU A 294 5.06 37.95 13.65
N ALA A 295 5.63 37.26 14.64
CA ALA A 295 5.97 37.87 15.94
C ALA A 295 7.04 38.97 15.79
N ALA A 296 8.05 38.75 14.94
CA ALA A 296 9.06 39.75 14.63
C ALA A 296 8.46 40.98 13.93
N LEU A 297 7.60 40.78 12.92
CA LEU A 297 6.89 41.86 12.23
C LEU A 297 6.00 42.66 13.19
N ALA A 298 5.26 41.99 14.07
CA ALA A 298 4.45 42.65 15.09
C ALA A 298 5.30 43.51 16.04
N THR A 299 6.47 43.02 16.43
CA THR A 299 7.39 43.76 17.30
C THR A 299 7.95 45.00 16.58
N VAL A 300 8.40 44.86 15.34
CA VAL A 300 8.85 46.00 14.51
C VAL A 300 7.73 47.04 14.36
N PHE A 301 6.50 46.60 14.10
CA PHE A 301 5.35 47.48 13.97
C PHE A 301 5.07 48.24 15.28
N VAL A 302 5.05 47.55 16.42
CA VAL A 302 4.82 48.18 17.74
C VAL A 302 5.94 49.19 18.07
N VAL A 303 7.20 48.85 17.80
CA VAL A 303 8.33 49.76 18.00
C VAL A 303 8.21 50.98 17.07
N GLY A 304 7.88 50.78 15.81
CA GLY A 304 7.66 51.85 14.84
C GLY A 304 6.52 52.80 15.23
N VAL A 305 5.39 52.26 15.70
CA VAL A 305 4.27 53.07 16.23
C VAL A 305 4.70 53.87 17.45
N LYS A 306 5.42 53.25 18.40
CA LYS A 306 5.92 53.95 19.60
C LYS A 306 6.92 55.05 19.24
N LEU A 307 7.83 54.81 18.31
CA LEU A 307 8.80 55.80 17.84
C LEU A 307 8.11 56.96 17.12
N ARG A 308 7.15 56.68 16.23
CA ARG A 308 6.36 57.71 15.53
C ARG A 308 5.53 58.55 16.52
N ALA A 309 4.92 57.92 17.52
CA ALA A 309 4.18 58.62 18.57
C ALA A 309 5.09 59.50 19.44
N LYS A 310 6.31 59.05 19.73
CA LYS A 310 7.31 59.84 20.46
C LYS A 310 7.79 61.04 19.64
N TYR A 311 8.02 60.87 18.35
CA TYR A 311 8.43 61.94 17.44
C TYR A 311 7.34 63.01 17.30
N LYS A 312 6.06 62.58 17.21
CA LYS A 312 4.90 63.48 17.13
C LYS A 312 4.61 64.26 18.43
N LYS A 313 5.23 63.89 19.56
CA LYS A 313 5.16 64.62 20.84
C LYS A 313 6.32 65.62 21.03
N GLN A 314 7.35 65.56 20.17
CA GLN A 314 8.52 66.45 20.23
C GLN A 314 8.46 67.60 19.21
N ILE A 315 7.47 67.57 18.31
CA ILE A 315 7.04 68.68 17.43
C ILE A 315 5.81 69.29 18.08
#